data_AF-A0A7L0QV41-F1
#
_entry.id   AF-A0A7L0QV41-F1
#
_cell.length_a   1.000
_cell.length_b   1.000
_cell.length_c   1.000
_cell.angle_alpha   90.00
_cell.angle_beta   90.00
_cell.angle_gamma   90.00
#
_symmetry.space_group_name_H-M   'P 1'
#
loop_
_entity.id
_entity.type
_entity.pdbx_description
1 polymer ?
#
loop_
_entity_poly.entity_id
_entity_poly.type
_entity_poly.pdbx_seq_one_letter_code
_entity_poly.pdbx_strand_id
1 'polypeptide(L)'
;QAIEKQLKICGYKSNVDVVALYLARQGLRSIPSLSQFRRLRYLWINNNKIQDLTFLIKNYYLTELYLNNNELTDISGALKHLCSLQILFLHNNELKKLGKTVKELKGMISLQTLNLFHNPLEYDPDYRLYVIYFLPSVQLLDRKLVTQKERESALNLYNPKRAWVMQSVAFGKRADTSLGTTVGPGRCTQQARRPIMPSGQEFGNNTNRVPFEDPEDAVLVRAVTRSLMEFSSVDWNKVATSQERRLENKAEEPLEKLTVQFR
;
A
#
# COMPACT_ATOMS: atom_id res chain seq x y z
N GLN A 1 20.29 38.06 2.53
CA GLN A 1 21.59 37.73 3.14
C GLN A 1 21.92 36.23 3.14
N ALA A 2 21.24 35.36 3.91
CA ALA A 2 21.61 33.93 3.98
C ALA A 2 21.54 33.20 2.62
N ILE A 3 20.44 33.42 1.88
CA ILE A 3 20.27 32.87 0.52
C ILE A 3 21.35 33.38 -0.43
N GLU A 4 21.63 34.69 -0.44
CA GLU A 4 22.64 35.28 -1.34
C GLU A 4 24.05 34.78 -1.03
N LYS A 5 24.39 34.62 0.27
CA LYS A 5 25.65 33.99 0.68
C LYS A 5 25.75 32.57 0.12
N GLN A 6 24.67 31.78 0.23
CA GLN A 6 24.66 30.42 -0.31
C GLN A 6 24.75 30.38 -1.83
N LEU A 7 24.05 31.27 -2.54
CA LEU A 7 24.13 31.36 -4.00
C LEU A 7 25.55 31.70 -4.47
N LYS A 8 26.25 32.58 -3.74
CA LYS A 8 27.66 32.90 -4.00
C LYS A 8 28.57 31.69 -3.75
N ILE A 9 28.37 30.94 -2.66
CA ILE A 9 29.15 29.74 -2.34
C ILE A 9 28.95 28.66 -3.41
N CYS A 10 27.71 28.44 -3.88
CA CYS A 10 27.39 27.45 -4.89
C CYS A 10 27.72 27.90 -6.33
N GLY A 11 28.14 29.16 -6.54
CA GLY A 11 28.53 29.67 -7.85
C GLY A 11 27.39 29.75 -8.87
N TYR A 12 26.13 29.82 -8.43
CA TYR A 12 24.99 29.89 -9.35
C TYR A 12 24.96 31.24 -10.07
N LYS A 13 24.98 31.20 -11.41
CA LYS A 13 24.92 32.39 -12.27
C LYS A 13 23.51 32.94 -12.45
N SER A 14 22.49 32.09 -12.29
CA SER A 14 21.07 32.43 -12.43
C SER A 14 20.23 31.69 -11.38
N ASN A 15 19.19 32.36 -10.87
CA ASN A 15 18.24 31.77 -9.92
C ASN A 15 17.44 30.59 -10.53
N VAL A 16 17.37 30.50 -11.86
CA VAL A 16 16.65 29.42 -12.55
C VAL A 16 17.39 28.09 -12.45
N ASP A 17 18.70 28.11 -12.30
CA ASP A 17 19.55 26.91 -12.31
C ASP A 17 19.80 26.34 -10.90
N VAL A 18 19.24 26.98 -9.88
CA VAL A 18 19.40 26.54 -8.49
C VAL A 18 18.61 25.26 -8.26
N VAL A 19 19.32 24.15 -8.18
CA VAL A 19 18.74 22.81 -7.92
C VAL A 19 18.75 22.49 -6.42
N ALA A 20 19.74 22.98 -5.70
CA ALA A 20 19.94 22.69 -4.28
C ALA A 20 20.21 23.98 -3.49
N LEU A 21 19.54 24.11 -2.34
CA LEU A 21 19.72 25.24 -1.42
C LEU A 21 19.98 24.74 0.00
N TYR A 22 21.11 25.16 0.56
CA TYR A 22 21.55 24.82 1.91
C TYR A 22 21.44 26.04 2.82
N LEU A 23 20.51 26.01 3.77
CA LEU A 23 20.25 27.08 4.74
C LEU A 23 20.27 26.55 6.19
N ALA A 24 21.02 25.47 6.43
CA ALA A 24 21.10 24.86 7.74
C ALA A 24 21.81 25.76 8.77
N ARG A 25 21.35 25.73 10.03
CA ARG A 25 22.02 26.38 11.19
C ARG A 25 22.23 27.90 11.02
N GLN A 26 21.26 28.60 10.44
CA GLN A 26 21.32 30.05 10.21
C GLN A 26 20.47 30.85 11.22
N GLY A 27 19.78 30.17 12.15
CA GLY A 27 18.90 30.82 13.13
C GLY A 27 17.70 31.52 12.48
N LEU A 28 17.28 31.08 11.29
CA LEU A 28 16.23 31.74 10.52
C LEU A 28 14.87 31.53 11.18
N ARG A 29 14.12 32.61 11.38
CA ARG A 29 12.72 32.56 11.81
C ARG A 29 11.74 32.52 10.63
N SER A 30 12.10 33.22 9.56
CA SER A 30 11.32 33.29 8.32
C SER A 30 12.25 33.28 7.11
N ILE A 31 11.72 32.81 5.98
CA ILE A 31 12.42 32.77 4.70
C ILE A 31 11.55 33.52 3.69
N PRO A 32 12.13 34.40 2.86
CA PRO A 32 11.38 35.02 1.77
C PRO A 32 10.91 33.97 0.77
N SER A 33 9.91 34.29 -0.05
CA SER A 33 9.37 33.33 -1.01
C SER A 33 10.46 32.74 -1.92
N LEU A 34 10.52 31.41 -2.00
CA LEU A 34 11.45 30.67 -2.86
C LEU A 34 10.91 30.48 -4.29
N SER A 35 9.88 31.23 -4.66
CA SER A 35 9.19 31.17 -5.96
C SER A 35 10.10 31.39 -7.17
N GLN A 36 11.24 32.06 -6.99
CA GLN A 36 12.21 32.30 -8.06
C GLN A 36 12.98 31.03 -8.45
N PHE A 37 13.11 30.05 -7.54
CA PHE A 37 13.88 28.83 -7.76
C PHE A 37 13.00 27.72 -8.35
N ARG A 38 12.69 27.83 -9.64
CA ARG A 38 11.74 26.93 -10.33
C ARG A 38 12.23 25.49 -10.46
N ARG A 39 13.55 25.26 -10.44
CA ARG A 39 14.18 23.94 -10.57
C ARG A 39 14.66 23.37 -9.23
N LEU A 40 14.23 23.96 -8.11
CA LEU A 40 14.66 23.52 -6.79
C LEU A 40 14.15 22.11 -6.50
N ARG A 41 15.09 21.19 -6.24
CA ARG A 41 14.84 19.78 -5.91
C ARG A 41 15.20 19.44 -4.47
N TYR A 42 16.28 20.04 -3.96
CA TYR A 42 16.82 19.75 -2.64
C TYR A 42 16.83 21.01 -1.78
N LEU A 43 16.17 20.94 -0.62
CA LEU A 43 16.08 22.07 0.30
C LEU A 43 16.42 21.65 1.72
N TRP A 44 17.58 22.13 2.21
CA TRP A 44 18.02 21.93 3.57
C TRP A 44 17.81 23.18 4.40
N ILE A 45 16.90 23.10 5.37
CA ILE A 45 16.62 24.20 6.31
C ILE A 45 16.59 23.68 7.75
N ASN A 46 17.34 22.62 8.01
CA ASN A 46 17.42 22.02 9.33
C ASN A 46 18.13 22.94 10.34
N ASN A 47 17.78 22.80 11.62
CA ASN A 47 18.38 23.54 12.73
C ASN A 47 18.19 25.06 12.60
N ASN A 48 16.95 25.48 12.34
CA ASN A 48 16.56 26.88 12.35
C ASN A 48 15.41 27.07 13.37
N LYS A 49 14.72 28.21 13.32
CA LYS A 49 13.59 28.56 14.21
C LYS A 49 12.34 28.85 13.39
N ILE A 50 12.13 28.06 12.35
CA ILE A 50 11.05 28.31 11.38
C ILE A 50 9.74 27.83 11.96
N GLN A 51 8.72 28.69 11.85
CA GLN A 51 7.36 28.41 12.30
C GLN A 51 6.38 28.26 11.12
N ASP A 52 6.64 28.94 10.00
CA ASP A 52 5.78 28.95 8.82
C ASP A 52 6.49 28.45 7.56
N LEU A 53 5.76 27.74 6.70
CA LEU A 53 6.26 27.17 5.43
C LEU A 53 5.70 27.87 4.18
N THR A 54 5.18 29.09 4.32
CA THR A 54 4.56 29.87 3.23
C THR A 54 5.51 30.20 2.08
N PHE A 55 6.82 30.06 2.28
CA PHE A 55 7.82 30.31 1.24
C PHE A 55 7.87 29.23 0.14
N LEU A 56 7.21 28.08 0.31
CA LEU A 56 7.28 26.92 -0.59
C LEU A 56 6.22 26.87 -1.70
N ILE A 57 5.28 27.83 -1.75
CA ILE A 57 4.04 27.78 -2.56
C ILE A 57 4.24 27.43 -4.05
N LYS A 58 5.40 27.73 -4.65
CA LYS A 58 5.67 27.51 -6.09
C LYS A 58 6.76 26.47 -6.40
N ASN A 59 7.24 25.70 -5.43
CA ASN A 59 8.34 24.75 -5.60
C ASN A 59 7.87 23.31 -5.87
N TYR A 60 7.12 23.10 -6.94
CA TYR A 60 6.47 21.81 -7.28
C TYR A 60 7.42 20.62 -7.52
N TYR A 61 8.69 20.90 -7.84
CA TYR A 61 9.70 19.91 -8.19
C TYR A 61 10.59 19.49 -7.00
N LEU A 62 10.27 19.93 -5.78
CA LEU A 62 10.99 19.48 -4.60
C LEU A 62 10.87 17.96 -4.44
N THR A 63 12.02 17.31 -4.32
CA THR A 63 12.15 15.87 -4.08
C THR A 63 12.55 15.60 -2.64
N GLU A 64 13.37 16.46 -2.04
CA GLU A 64 13.84 16.30 -0.67
C GLU A 64 13.71 17.60 0.12
N LEU A 65 13.08 17.49 1.29
CA LEU A 65 12.83 18.61 2.19
C LEU A 65 13.24 18.27 3.62
N TYR A 66 14.23 18.98 4.12
CA TYR A 66 14.78 18.80 5.45
C TYR A 66 14.41 19.99 6.34
N LEU A 67 13.44 19.78 7.22
CA LEU A 67 12.87 20.76 8.15
C LEU A 67 13.05 20.34 9.61
N ASN A 68 13.93 19.38 9.88
CA ASN A 68 14.18 18.90 11.23
C ASN A 68 14.84 19.95 12.13
N ASN A 69 14.58 19.87 13.43
CA ASN A 69 15.04 20.85 14.43
C ASN A 69 14.58 22.28 14.07
N ASN A 70 13.27 22.48 13.98
CA ASN A 70 12.62 23.77 13.81
C ASN A 70 11.51 23.92 14.86
N GLU A 71 10.74 25.02 14.77
CA GLU A 71 9.66 25.34 15.71
C GLU A 71 8.29 25.23 15.00
N LEU A 72 8.14 24.28 14.08
CA LEU A 72 6.92 24.13 13.28
C LEU A 72 5.78 23.61 14.14
N THR A 73 4.67 24.36 14.22
CA THR A 73 3.47 23.98 14.98
C THR A 73 2.35 23.44 14.09
N ASP A 74 2.28 23.91 12.83
CA ASP A 74 1.33 23.47 11.82
C ASP A 74 2.03 23.44 10.44
N ILE A 75 1.61 22.51 9.59
CA ILE A 75 2.06 22.39 8.19
C ILE A 75 0.89 22.50 7.20
N SER A 76 -0.32 22.70 7.71
CA SER A 76 -1.56 22.73 6.91
C SER A 76 -1.51 23.80 5.83
N GLY A 77 -1.84 23.43 4.59
CA GLY A 77 -1.91 24.31 3.44
C GLY A 77 -0.56 24.68 2.80
N ALA A 78 0.57 24.22 3.34
CA ALA A 78 1.89 24.62 2.89
C ALA A 78 2.62 23.58 2.02
N LEU A 79 2.21 22.30 2.05
CA LEU A 79 2.94 21.20 1.41
C LEU A 79 2.10 20.42 0.40
N LYS A 80 0.78 20.63 0.35
CA LYS A 80 -0.16 19.89 -0.49
C LYS A 80 0.21 19.84 -1.98
N HIS A 81 0.88 20.87 -2.51
CA HIS A 81 1.29 20.97 -3.92
C HIS A 81 2.60 20.25 -4.25
N LEU A 82 3.32 19.73 -3.25
CA LEU A 82 4.62 19.07 -3.43
C LEU A 82 4.46 17.58 -3.81
N CYS A 83 3.81 17.31 -4.95
CA CYS A 83 3.50 15.95 -5.39
C CYS A 83 4.74 15.08 -5.70
N SER A 84 5.88 15.72 -5.98
CA SER A 84 7.16 15.08 -6.31
C SER A 84 8.02 14.74 -5.10
N LEU A 85 7.58 15.10 -3.89
CA LEU A 85 8.38 14.95 -2.68
C LEU A 85 8.53 13.46 -2.31
N GLN A 86 9.77 13.02 -2.13
CA GLN A 86 10.13 11.65 -1.79
C GLN A 86 10.63 11.53 -0.35
N ILE A 87 11.35 12.53 0.14
CA ILE A 87 11.95 12.56 1.48
C ILE A 87 11.48 13.80 2.21
N LEU A 88 10.89 13.61 3.39
CA LEU A 88 10.45 14.69 4.27
C LEU A 88 10.87 14.43 5.72
N PHE A 89 11.76 15.27 6.24
CA PHE A 89 12.16 15.22 7.65
C PHE A 89 11.57 16.39 8.42
N LEU A 90 10.74 16.06 9.40
CA LEU A 90 10.03 16.99 10.28
C LEU A 90 10.24 16.65 11.76
N HIS A 91 11.20 15.78 12.08
CA HIS A 91 11.49 15.42 13.47
C HIS A 91 12.03 16.61 14.29
N ASN A 92 11.86 16.57 15.61
CA ASN A 92 12.19 17.69 16.50
C ASN A 92 11.51 19.00 16.06
N ASN A 93 10.18 18.98 16.03
CA ASN A 93 9.32 20.15 15.80
C ASN A 93 8.19 20.14 16.84
N GLU A 94 7.25 21.07 16.75
CA GLU A 94 6.14 21.24 17.70
C GLU A 94 4.79 20.83 17.10
N LEU A 95 4.76 19.85 16.20
CA LEU A 95 3.53 19.40 15.54
C LEU A 95 2.65 18.63 16.54
N LYS A 96 1.47 19.17 16.85
CA LYS A 96 0.55 18.61 17.88
C LYS A 96 -0.57 17.76 17.30
N LYS A 97 -1.07 18.09 16.10
CA LYS A 97 -2.33 17.52 15.57
C LYS A 97 -2.06 16.53 14.46
N LEU A 98 -2.01 15.24 14.79
CA LEU A 98 -1.78 14.14 13.85
C LEU A 98 -2.69 14.19 12.61
N GLY A 99 -4.00 14.29 12.82
CA GLY A 99 -4.96 14.29 11.71
C GLY A 99 -4.80 15.47 10.74
N LYS A 100 -4.38 16.64 11.24
CA LYS A 100 -4.07 17.79 10.37
C LYS A 100 -2.82 17.55 9.54
N THR A 101 -1.74 17.13 10.20
CA THR A 101 -0.47 16.81 9.55
C THR A 101 -0.68 15.77 8.46
N VAL A 102 -1.30 14.63 8.78
CA VAL A 102 -1.52 13.55 7.82
C VAL A 102 -2.46 13.94 6.68
N LYS A 103 -3.50 14.76 6.94
CA LYS A 103 -4.38 15.28 5.89
C LYS A 103 -3.63 16.12 4.86
N GLU A 104 -2.64 16.90 5.30
CA GLU A 104 -1.76 17.66 4.41
C GLU A 104 -0.89 16.72 3.57
N LEU A 105 -0.30 15.70 4.21
CA LEU A 105 0.62 14.78 3.55
C LEU A 105 -0.07 13.78 2.60
N LYS A 106 -1.37 13.52 2.78
CA LYS A 106 -2.15 12.54 2.01
C LYS A 106 -2.12 12.73 0.50
N GLY A 107 -1.90 13.97 0.03
CA GLY A 107 -1.79 14.28 -1.40
C GLY A 107 -0.46 13.86 -2.04
N MET A 108 0.55 13.50 -1.24
CA MET A 108 1.89 13.19 -1.74
C MET A 108 2.03 11.71 -2.08
N ILE A 109 1.87 11.42 -3.36
CA ILE A 109 1.90 10.05 -3.90
C ILE A 109 3.33 9.49 -3.91
N SER A 110 4.33 10.36 -4.07
CA SER A 110 5.74 9.98 -4.20
C SER A 110 6.49 9.87 -2.88
N LEU A 111 5.86 10.16 -1.74
CA LEU A 111 6.54 10.25 -0.45
C LEU A 111 6.93 8.86 0.06
N GLN A 112 8.23 8.57 0.09
CA GLN A 112 8.77 7.27 0.50
C GLN A 112 9.31 7.30 1.93
N THR A 113 9.96 8.39 2.33
CA THR A 113 10.58 8.53 3.64
C THR A 113 10.01 9.70 4.41
N LEU A 114 9.50 9.41 5.61
CA LEU A 114 8.91 10.39 6.51
C LEU A 114 9.44 10.23 7.93
N ASN A 115 9.92 11.32 8.52
CA ASN A 115 10.32 11.35 9.93
C ASN A 115 9.53 12.44 10.66
N LEU A 116 8.75 12.07 11.67
CA LEU A 116 7.99 12.96 12.55
C LEU A 116 8.27 12.70 14.04
N PHE A 117 9.16 11.78 14.41
CA PHE A 117 9.56 11.54 15.80
C PHE A 117 10.00 12.83 16.52
N HIS A 118 9.92 12.84 17.86
CA HIS A 118 10.11 14.03 18.68
C HIS A 118 9.22 15.21 18.25
N ASN A 119 7.95 14.91 17.98
CA ASN A 119 6.89 15.90 17.92
C ASN A 119 5.80 15.52 18.93
N PRO A 120 5.04 16.48 19.48
CA PRO A 120 3.95 16.17 20.40
C PRO A 120 2.89 15.19 19.84
N LEU A 121 2.73 15.12 18.52
CA LEU A 121 1.85 14.14 17.86
C LEU A 121 2.29 12.67 17.99
N GLU A 122 3.54 12.40 18.39
CA GLU A 122 4.06 11.04 18.57
C GLU A 122 3.44 10.36 19.79
N TYR A 123 2.97 11.13 20.77
CA TYR A 123 2.31 10.61 21.98
C TYR A 123 0.91 10.06 21.73
N ASP A 124 0.37 10.20 20.52
CA ASP A 124 -0.90 9.58 20.14
C ASP A 124 -0.70 8.05 20.05
N PRO A 125 -1.51 7.24 20.75
CA PRO A 125 -1.34 5.77 20.77
C PRO A 125 -1.43 5.13 19.39
N ASP A 126 -2.21 5.73 18.48
CA ASP A 126 -2.43 5.22 17.14
C ASP A 126 -1.50 5.86 16.10
N TYR A 127 -0.59 6.74 16.52
CA TYR A 127 0.27 7.55 15.66
C TYR A 127 0.83 6.76 14.47
N ARG A 128 1.51 5.64 14.74
CA ARG A 128 2.20 4.87 13.73
C ARG A 128 1.25 4.20 12.73
N LEU A 129 0.20 3.53 13.22
CA LEU A 129 -0.76 2.82 12.36
C LEU A 129 -1.61 3.81 11.56
N TYR A 130 -1.99 4.94 12.17
CA TYR A 130 -2.74 6.01 11.51
C TYR A 130 -1.95 6.58 10.31
N VAL A 131 -0.66 6.91 10.51
CA VAL A 131 0.20 7.40 9.42
C VAL A 131 0.33 6.35 8.32
N ILE A 132 0.58 5.08 8.68
CA ILE A 132 0.73 3.98 7.71
C ILE A 132 -0.54 3.78 6.87
N TYR A 133 -1.72 3.89 7.48
CA TYR A 133 -3.00 3.71 6.77
C TYR A 133 -3.28 4.86 5.80
N PHE A 134 -3.10 6.10 6.24
CA PHE A 134 -3.45 7.28 5.43
C PHE A 134 -2.37 7.65 4.40
N LEU A 135 -1.11 7.26 4.62
CA LEU A 135 0.02 7.50 3.73
C LEU A 135 0.61 6.17 3.22
N PRO A 136 -0.08 5.47 2.31
CA PRO A 136 0.36 4.15 1.86
C PRO A 136 1.69 4.19 1.08
N SER A 137 2.07 5.33 0.50
CA SER A 137 3.32 5.55 -0.23
C SER A 137 4.57 5.46 0.66
N VAL A 138 4.43 5.76 1.96
CA VAL A 138 5.56 5.78 2.90
C VAL A 138 6.08 4.37 3.13
N GLN A 139 7.37 4.17 2.87
CA GLN A 139 8.10 2.92 3.09
C GLN A 139 8.91 2.97 4.38
N LEU A 140 9.49 4.14 4.70
CA LEU A 140 10.29 4.35 5.90
C LEU A 140 9.64 5.43 6.76
N LEU A 141 9.21 5.05 7.97
CA LEU A 141 8.59 5.94 8.95
C LEU A 141 9.42 5.95 10.24
N ASP A 142 9.91 7.13 10.64
CA ASP A 142 10.72 7.34 11.85
C ASP A 142 11.94 6.42 11.96
N ARG A 143 12.65 6.30 10.83
CA ARG A 143 13.82 5.42 10.65
C ARG A 143 13.51 3.92 10.75
N LYS A 144 12.23 3.52 10.78
CA LYS A 144 11.80 2.12 10.78
C LYS A 144 11.07 1.79 9.49
N LEU A 145 11.41 0.66 8.87
CA LEU A 145 10.71 0.16 7.70
C LEU A 145 9.25 -0.16 8.07
N VAL A 146 8.32 0.22 7.20
CA VAL A 146 6.90 -0.12 7.34
C VAL A 146 6.71 -1.55 6.85
N THR A 147 6.38 -2.44 7.77
CA THR A 147 6.18 -3.87 7.48
C THR A 147 4.78 -4.14 6.96
N GLN A 148 4.63 -5.25 6.22
CA GLN A 148 3.34 -5.67 5.70
C GLN A 148 2.32 -5.99 6.84
N LYS A 149 2.80 -6.56 7.95
CA LYS A 149 1.98 -6.83 9.14
C LYS A 149 1.36 -5.56 9.71
N GLU A 150 2.13 -4.46 9.76
CA GLU A 150 1.62 -3.16 10.22
C GLU A 150 0.57 -2.60 9.25
N ARG A 151 0.78 -2.75 7.93
CA ARG A 151 -0.21 -2.33 6.92
C ARG A 151 -1.53 -3.08 7.04
N GLU A 152 -1.46 -4.40 7.24
CA GLU A 152 -2.64 -5.24 7.47
C GLU A 152 -3.34 -4.87 8.78
N SER A 153 -2.58 -4.66 9.85
CA SER A 153 -3.10 -4.23 11.16
C SER A 153 -3.82 -2.88 11.04
N ALA A 154 -3.20 -1.91 10.35
CA ALA A 154 -3.79 -0.60 10.12
C ALA A 154 -5.04 -0.68 9.23
N LEU A 155 -5.04 -1.56 8.20
CA LEU A 155 -6.20 -1.81 7.35
C LEU A 155 -7.37 -2.42 8.13
N ASN A 156 -7.11 -3.40 8.99
CA ASN A 156 -8.11 -4.01 9.87
C ASN A 156 -8.74 -2.99 10.82
N LEU A 157 -7.93 -2.08 11.36
CA LEU A 157 -8.38 -1.05 12.30
C LEU A 157 -9.25 0.02 11.63
N TYR A 158 -8.80 0.59 10.51
CA TYR A 158 -9.46 1.75 9.89
C TYR A 158 -10.43 1.40 8.75
N ASN A 159 -10.38 0.20 8.19
CA ASN A 159 -11.30 -0.26 7.15
C ASN A 159 -11.55 -1.78 7.21
N PRO A 160 -12.29 -2.25 8.23
CA PRO A 160 -12.53 -3.67 8.45
C PRO A 160 -13.28 -4.33 7.29
N LYS A 161 -14.19 -3.59 6.62
CA LYS A 161 -14.91 -4.09 5.44
C LYS A 161 -13.97 -4.42 4.29
N ARG A 162 -13.05 -3.50 3.96
CA ARG A 162 -12.05 -3.73 2.91
C ARG A 162 -11.08 -4.84 3.30
N ALA A 163 -10.71 -4.91 4.58
CA ALA A 163 -9.83 -5.96 5.07
C ALA A 163 -10.48 -7.35 4.94
N TRP A 164 -11.75 -7.47 5.33
CA TRP A 164 -12.53 -8.70 5.18
C TRP A 164 -12.66 -9.15 3.72
N VAL A 165 -12.90 -8.21 2.81
CA VAL A 165 -12.93 -8.51 1.37
C VAL A 165 -11.56 -9.03 0.91
N MET A 166 -10.45 -8.38 1.28
CA MET A 166 -9.13 -8.85 0.89
C MET A 166 -8.80 -10.25 1.41
N GLN A 167 -9.25 -10.60 2.62
CA GLN A 167 -9.10 -11.95 3.17
C GLN A 167 -9.99 -12.97 2.43
N SER A 168 -11.18 -12.57 2.00
CA SER A 168 -12.16 -13.44 1.33
C SER A 168 -11.88 -13.65 -0.17
N VAL A 169 -11.17 -12.72 -0.81
CA VAL A 169 -10.83 -12.75 -2.25
C VAL A 169 -9.56 -13.57 -2.52
N ALA A 170 -8.96 -14.21 -1.50
CA ALA A 170 -7.85 -15.14 -1.70
C ALA A 170 -8.30 -16.35 -2.54
N PHE A 171 -8.13 -16.25 -3.87
CA PHE A 171 -8.33 -17.36 -4.80
C PHE A 171 -7.54 -18.58 -4.30
N GLY A 172 -8.25 -19.66 -3.98
CA GLY A 172 -7.65 -20.95 -3.61
C GLY A 172 -7.45 -21.22 -2.11
N LYS A 173 -7.87 -20.34 -1.19
CA LYS A 173 -7.96 -20.72 0.25
C LYS A 173 -9.41 -20.90 0.67
N ARG A 174 -9.76 -22.11 1.11
CA ARG A 174 -11.03 -22.34 1.82
C ARG A 174 -10.95 -21.54 3.13
N ALA A 175 -11.92 -20.66 3.34
CA ALA A 175 -12.12 -20.05 4.64
C ALA A 175 -12.54 -21.15 5.61
N ASP A 176 -11.68 -21.50 6.56
CA ASP A 176 -12.09 -22.27 7.74
C ASP A 176 -12.87 -21.32 8.64
N THR A 177 -14.14 -21.11 8.29
CA THR A 177 -15.07 -20.43 9.17
C THR A 177 -15.41 -21.40 10.30
N SER A 178 -14.73 -21.30 11.44
CA SER A 178 -15.25 -21.84 12.69
C SER A 178 -16.44 -20.99 13.12
N LEU A 179 -17.60 -21.24 12.53
CA LEU A 179 -18.88 -20.70 12.99
C LEU A 179 -19.21 -21.38 14.32
N GLY A 180 -19.18 -20.58 15.37
CA GLY A 180 -19.56 -20.98 16.72
C GLY A 180 -20.96 -21.58 16.75
N THR A 181 -21.06 -22.64 17.54
CA THR A 181 -22.27 -23.40 17.84
C THR A 181 -23.33 -22.51 18.49
N THR A 182 -24.46 -22.29 17.81
CA THR A 182 -25.74 -22.07 18.48
C THR A 182 -26.81 -22.96 17.82
N VAL A 183 -27.44 -23.76 18.67
CA VAL A 183 -28.39 -24.82 18.36
C VAL A 183 -29.80 -24.22 18.25
N GLY A 184 -30.57 -24.64 17.24
CA GLY A 184 -32.01 -24.38 17.14
C GLY A 184 -32.64 -25.20 16.00
N PRO A 185 -33.73 -25.97 16.21
CA PRO A 185 -34.09 -27.10 15.34
C PRO A 185 -35.17 -26.77 14.30
N GLY A 186 -35.05 -27.37 13.12
CA GLY A 186 -36.09 -27.36 12.08
C GLY A 186 -35.71 -28.25 10.90
N ARG A 187 -36.23 -29.48 10.90
CA ARG A 187 -35.98 -30.57 9.93
C ARG A 187 -36.33 -30.18 8.49
N CYS A 188 -35.52 -30.61 7.52
CA CYS A 188 -35.97 -31.59 6.53
C CYS A 188 -34.81 -32.29 5.83
N THR A 189 -34.83 -33.61 5.94
CA THR A 189 -33.94 -34.61 5.36
C THR A 189 -34.06 -34.68 3.84
N GLN A 190 -32.95 -34.49 3.13
CA GLN A 190 -32.61 -35.33 1.97
C GLN A 190 -31.11 -35.59 1.99
N GLN A 191 -30.74 -36.83 2.27
CA GLN A 191 -29.38 -37.34 2.11
C GLN A 191 -29.00 -37.19 0.63
N ALA A 192 -28.01 -36.34 0.34
CA ALA A 192 -27.39 -36.33 -0.97
C ALA A 192 -26.71 -37.69 -1.20
N ARG A 193 -27.22 -38.45 -2.17
CA ARG A 193 -26.62 -39.69 -2.66
C ARG A 193 -25.16 -39.43 -3.03
N ARG A 194 -24.23 -40.10 -2.36
CA ARG A 194 -22.85 -40.20 -2.84
C ARG A 194 -22.87 -41.00 -4.15
N PRO A 195 -22.28 -40.52 -5.25
CA PRO A 195 -22.04 -41.38 -6.40
C PRO A 195 -21.04 -42.46 -5.99
N ILE A 196 -21.40 -43.72 -6.23
CA ILE A 196 -20.47 -44.86 -6.15
C ILE A 196 -19.52 -44.72 -7.34
N MET A 197 -18.24 -44.52 -7.07
CA MET A 197 -17.17 -44.47 -8.07
C MET A 197 -16.70 -45.89 -8.42
N PRO A 198 -16.29 -46.16 -9.68
CA PRO A 198 -15.59 -47.39 -10.03
C PRO A 198 -14.27 -47.48 -9.27
N SER A 199 -13.95 -48.66 -8.75
CA SER A 199 -12.67 -48.95 -8.08
C SER A 199 -11.52 -48.86 -9.09
N GLY A 200 -10.65 -47.86 -8.94
CA GLY A 200 -9.36 -47.84 -9.65
C GLY A 200 -8.76 -46.50 -10.05
N GLN A 201 -9.36 -45.34 -9.73
CA GLN A 201 -8.81 -44.04 -10.15
C GLN A 201 -8.65 -43.08 -8.97
N GLU A 202 -7.44 -43.07 -8.40
CA GLU A 202 -7.06 -42.09 -7.38
C GLU A 202 -6.86 -40.72 -8.04
N PHE A 203 -7.76 -39.77 -7.73
CA PHE A 203 -7.48 -38.35 -7.95
C PHE A 203 -6.35 -37.96 -6.98
N GLY A 204 -5.21 -37.56 -7.54
CA GLY A 204 -4.02 -37.17 -6.80
C GLY A 204 -4.32 -36.10 -5.74
N ASN A 205 -4.37 -36.51 -4.48
CA ASN A 205 -4.32 -35.61 -3.34
C ASN A 205 -2.93 -34.98 -3.29
N ASN A 206 -2.79 -33.71 -3.65
CA ASN A 206 -1.58 -32.91 -3.42
C ASN A 206 -1.41 -32.52 -1.93
N THR A 207 -1.70 -33.44 -1.01
CA THR A 207 -1.46 -33.28 0.43
C THR A 207 -0.52 -34.34 1.00
N ASN A 208 0.28 -35.01 0.15
CA ASN A 208 1.53 -35.57 0.64
C ASN A 208 2.51 -34.42 0.87
N ARG A 209 2.46 -33.84 2.07
CA ARG A 209 3.56 -33.05 2.60
C ARG A 209 4.76 -33.99 2.73
N VAL A 210 5.60 -34.02 1.71
CA VAL A 210 6.96 -34.51 1.87
C VAL A 210 7.61 -33.50 2.84
N PRO A 211 8.08 -33.92 4.02
CA PRO A 211 8.81 -33.02 4.91
C PRO A 211 10.18 -32.83 4.27
N PHE A 212 10.33 -31.76 3.49
CA PHE A 212 11.65 -31.33 3.05
C PHE A 212 12.27 -30.56 4.21
N GLU A 213 13.36 -31.07 4.77
CA GLU A 213 14.12 -30.38 5.83
C GLU A 213 14.85 -29.14 5.29
N ASP A 214 15.16 -29.13 3.99
CA ASP A 214 15.80 -28.02 3.27
C ASP A 214 14.86 -27.43 2.20
N PRO A 215 14.61 -26.11 2.19
CA PRO A 215 13.81 -25.45 1.16
C PRO A 215 14.34 -25.58 -0.27
N GLU A 216 15.64 -25.82 -0.49
CA GLU A 216 16.23 -25.92 -1.84
C GLU A 216 15.83 -27.20 -2.57
N ASP A 217 15.70 -28.32 -1.86
CA ASP A 217 15.25 -29.61 -2.42
C ASP A 217 13.79 -29.59 -2.88
N ALA A 218 12.94 -28.85 -2.15
CA ALA A 218 11.54 -28.68 -2.52
C ALA A 218 11.38 -27.91 -3.85
N VAL A 219 12.30 -26.99 -4.14
CA VAL A 219 12.33 -26.25 -5.41
C VAL A 219 12.80 -27.16 -6.55
N LEU A 220 13.82 -27.98 -6.32
CA LEU A 220 14.35 -28.89 -7.33
C LEU A 220 13.30 -29.93 -7.75
N VAL A 221 12.62 -30.57 -6.78
CA VAL A 221 11.56 -31.56 -7.06
C VAL A 221 10.41 -30.94 -7.85
N ARG A 222 9.97 -29.73 -7.48
CA ARG A 222 8.94 -28.99 -8.23
C ARG A 222 9.38 -28.62 -9.64
N ALA A 223 10.65 -28.33 -9.84
CA ALA A 223 11.19 -27.99 -11.16
C ALA A 223 11.27 -29.20 -12.10
N VAL A 224 11.45 -30.43 -11.56
CA VAL A 224 11.51 -31.66 -12.35
C VAL A 224 10.11 -32.25 -12.59
N THR A 225 9.15 -32.04 -11.69
CA THR A 225 7.75 -32.42 -11.91
C THR A 225 7.07 -31.43 -12.85
N ARG A 226 7.12 -31.69 -14.16
CA ARG A 226 6.34 -30.92 -15.13
C ARG A 226 4.85 -31.16 -14.92
N SER A 227 4.17 -30.18 -14.32
CA SER A 227 2.73 -30.21 -14.11
C SER A 227 2.01 -30.26 -15.45
N LEU A 228 1.23 -31.32 -15.68
CA LEU A 228 0.34 -31.44 -16.83
C LEU A 228 -0.69 -30.31 -16.77
N MET A 229 -0.71 -29.42 -17.76
CA MET A 229 -1.61 -28.28 -17.78
C MET A 229 -2.86 -28.64 -18.60
N GLU A 230 -4.00 -28.78 -17.94
CA GLU A 230 -5.27 -29.11 -18.59
C GLU A 230 -6.13 -27.85 -18.77
N PHE A 231 -6.49 -27.55 -20.00
CA PHE A 231 -7.49 -26.54 -20.33
C PHE A 231 -8.73 -27.19 -20.88
N SER A 232 -9.88 -26.82 -20.34
CA SER A 232 -11.15 -27.29 -20.86
C SER A 232 -12.06 -26.16 -21.27
N SER A 233 -12.59 -26.24 -22.48
CA SER A 233 -13.49 -25.26 -23.08
C SER A 233 -14.85 -25.90 -23.38
N VAL A 234 -15.91 -25.11 -23.23
CA VAL A 234 -17.29 -25.48 -23.55
C VAL A 234 -17.83 -24.43 -24.50
N ASP A 235 -18.55 -24.86 -25.53
CA ASP A 235 -19.21 -23.95 -26.47
C ASP A 235 -20.47 -23.36 -25.83
N TRP A 236 -20.34 -22.12 -25.34
CA TRP A 236 -21.42 -21.42 -24.65
C TRP A 236 -22.59 -21.04 -25.55
N ASN A 237 -22.43 -21.06 -26.87
CA ASN A 237 -23.52 -20.77 -27.81
C ASN A 237 -24.57 -21.88 -27.85
N LYS A 238 -24.22 -23.09 -27.39
CA LYS A 238 -25.14 -24.23 -27.27
C LYS A 238 -25.88 -24.27 -25.94
N VAL A 239 -25.55 -23.39 -25.00
CA VAL A 239 -26.16 -23.36 -23.66
C VAL A 239 -27.40 -22.49 -23.68
N ALA A 240 -28.58 -23.11 -23.57
CA ALA A 240 -29.84 -22.38 -23.53
C ALA A 240 -29.89 -21.35 -22.38
N THR A 241 -30.30 -20.13 -22.69
CA THR A 241 -30.44 -19.05 -21.72
C THR A 241 -31.59 -19.33 -20.75
N SER A 242 -31.60 -18.66 -19.59
CA SER A 242 -32.63 -18.88 -18.58
C SER A 242 -34.05 -18.51 -19.04
N GLN A 243 -34.19 -17.66 -20.08
CA GLN A 243 -35.49 -17.31 -20.65
C GLN A 243 -35.99 -18.38 -21.61
N GLU A 244 -35.10 -18.94 -22.44
CA GLU A 244 -35.42 -20.02 -23.38
C GLU A 244 -35.84 -21.30 -22.66
N ARG A 245 -35.16 -21.65 -21.55
CA ARG A 245 -35.52 -22.77 -20.67
C ARG A 245 -36.89 -22.67 -20.01
N ARG A 246 -37.49 -21.48 -19.95
CA ARG A 246 -38.82 -21.26 -19.36
C ARG A 246 -39.95 -21.31 -20.39
N LEU A 247 -39.64 -21.07 -21.66
CA LEU A 247 -40.64 -20.97 -22.74
C LEU A 247 -40.73 -22.24 -23.58
N GLU A 248 -39.61 -22.94 -23.80
CA GLU A 248 -39.60 -24.23 -24.48
C GLU A 248 -39.28 -25.36 -23.50
N ASN A 249 -40.12 -26.40 -23.44
CA ASN A 249 -39.77 -27.72 -22.89
C ASN A 249 -38.78 -28.43 -23.85
N LYS A 250 -37.64 -27.80 -24.12
CA LYS A 250 -36.58 -28.39 -24.94
C LYS A 250 -35.72 -29.29 -24.05
N ALA A 251 -35.59 -30.56 -24.42
CA ALA A 251 -34.65 -31.47 -23.76
C ALA A 251 -33.22 -30.93 -23.95
N GLU A 252 -32.49 -30.75 -22.85
CA GLU A 252 -31.09 -30.31 -22.88
C GLU A 252 -30.24 -31.37 -23.58
N GLU A 253 -29.62 -31.04 -24.73
CA GLU A 253 -28.60 -31.89 -25.33
C GLU A 253 -27.35 -31.91 -24.44
N PRO A 254 -26.67 -33.06 -24.28
CA PRO A 254 -25.48 -33.16 -23.45
C PRO A 254 -24.36 -32.28 -24.01
N LEU A 255 -23.88 -31.35 -23.19
CA LEU A 255 -22.81 -30.43 -23.56
C LEU A 255 -21.49 -31.17 -23.77
N GLU A 256 -20.96 -31.11 -24.98
CA GLU A 256 -19.61 -31.62 -25.29
C GLU A 256 -18.55 -30.65 -24.75
N LYS A 257 -17.72 -31.15 -23.84
CA LYS A 257 -16.61 -30.42 -23.24
C LYS A 257 -15.31 -30.83 -23.92
N LEU A 258 -14.61 -29.88 -24.54
CA LEU A 258 -13.33 -30.15 -25.17
C LEU A 258 -12.21 -29.89 -24.16
N THR A 259 -11.37 -30.89 -23.93
CA THR A 259 -10.30 -30.84 -22.93
C THR A 259 -8.96 -31.07 -23.63
N VAL A 260 -8.04 -30.12 -23.51
CA VAL A 260 -6.69 -30.17 -24.08
C VAL A 260 -5.68 -30.20 -22.95
N GLN A 261 -4.82 -31.19 -22.95
CA GLN A 261 -3.74 -31.34 -21.97
C GLN A 261 -2.40 -31.00 -22.64
N PHE A 262 -1.63 -30.12 -22.02
CA PHE A 262 -0.30 -29.73 -22.43
C PHE A 262 0.73 -30.35 -21.47
N ARG A 263 1.79 -30.90 -22.02
CA ARG A 263 2.98 -31.40 -21.30
C ARG A 263 4.13 -30.43 -21.43
#